data_AF-A0A7W0FL42-F1
#
_entry.id   AF-A0A7W0FL42-F1
#
_cell.length_a   1.000
_cell.length_b   1.000
_cell.length_c   1.000
_cell.angle_alpha   90.00
_cell.angle_beta   90.00
_cell.angle_gamma   90.00
#
_symmetry.space_group_name_H-M   'P 1'
#
loop_
_entity.id
_entity.type
_entity.pdbx_description
1 polymer ?
#
loop_
_entity_poly.entity_id
_entity_poly.type
_entity_poly.pdbx_seq_one_letter_code
_entity_poly.pdbx_strand_id
1 'polypeptide(L)'
;MQTAPLHNEKYEIQGGIGLIEDLTAQITIEHKIQNLEDRFAKAFFTSPDAIIVNELKTGRFIDINRGFTELTGYTRDEIIGKSSLDIDLWVHR
;
A
#
# COMPACT_ATOMS: atom_id res chain seq x y z
N MET A 1 -5.46 -27.36 0.36
CA MET A 1 -5.42 -28.77 -0.07
C MET A 1 -5.93 -28.84 -1.50
N GLN A 2 -5.03 -28.96 -2.47
CA GLN A 2 -5.41 -29.37 -3.83
C GLN A 2 -5.32 -30.89 -3.88
N THR A 3 -6.36 -31.54 -4.41
CA THR A 3 -6.39 -32.98 -4.61
C THR A 3 -6.64 -33.27 -6.08
N ALA A 4 -5.89 -34.23 -6.60
CA ALA A 4 -6.11 -34.77 -7.94
C ALA A 4 -6.50 -36.26 -7.82
N PRO A 5 -7.57 -36.71 -8.49
CA PRO A 5 -7.93 -38.12 -8.52
C PRO A 5 -6.95 -38.92 -9.38
N LEU A 6 -6.52 -40.07 -8.87
CA LEU A 6 -5.83 -41.10 -9.63
C LEU A 6 -6.88 -42.03 -10.25
N HIS A 7 -6.90 -42.10 -11.58
CA HIS A 7 -7.74 -43.03 -12.32
C HIS A 7 -6.93 -44.25 -12.77
N ASN A 8 -7.55 -45.42 -12.78
CA ASN A 8 -6.98 -46.62 -13.41
C ASN A 8 -7.17 -46.59 -14.94
N GLU A 9 -6.65 -47.60 -15.66
CA GLU A 9 -6.80 -47.75 -17.12
C GLU A 9 -8.26 -47.89 -17.60
N LYS A 10 -9.20 -48.20 -16.69
CA LYS A 10 -10.65 -48.26 -16.95
C LYS A 10 -11.39 -46.96 -16.60
N TYR A 11 -10.66 -45.87 -16.30
CA TYR A 11 -11.19 -44.59 -15.85
C TYR A 11 -11.94 -44.63 -14.51
N GLU A 12 -11.67 -45.62 -13.66
CA GLU A 12 -12.24 -45.72 -12.32
C GLU A 12 -11.32 -45.04 -11.29
N ILE A 13 -11.90 -44.37 -10.29
CA ILE A 13 -11.14 -43.70 -9.22
C ILE A 13 -10.46 -44.75 -8.34
N GLN A 14 -9.13 -44.76 -8.32
CA GLN A 14 -8.31 -45.68 -7.53
C GLN A 14 -7.80 -45.03 -6.23
N GLY A 15 -7.74 -43.70 -6.18
CA GLY A 15 -7.30 -42.95 -5.01
C GLY A 15 -7.13 -41.47 -5.33
N GLY A 16 -6.51 -40.71 -4.43
CA GLY A 16 -6.18 -39.30 -4.66
C GLY A 16 -4.83 -38.95 -4.06
N ILE A 17 -4.08 -38.09 -4.73
CA ILE A 17 -2.90 -37.44 -4.17
C ILE A 17 -3.32 -36.04 -3.72
N GLY A 18 -2.92 -35.66 -2.51
CA GLY A 18 -3.09 -34.32 -1.97
C GLY A 18 -1.75 -33.69 -1.65
N LEU A 19 -1.59 -32.41 -1.97
CA LEU A 19 -0.51 -31.58 -1.44
C LEU A 19 -1.05 -30.73 -0.29
N ILE A 20 -0.33 -30.76 0.83
CA ILE A 20 -0.57 -29.88 1.98
C ILE A 20 0.67 -29.01 2.13
N GLU A 21 0.48 -27.72 1.92
CA GLU A 21 1.50 -26.70 2.16
C GLU A 21 1.02 -25.83 3.32
N ASP A 22 1.92 -25.56 4.28
CA ASP A 22 1.63 -24.64 5.37
C ASP A 22 1.94 -23.21 4.92
N LEU A 23 0.88 -22.45 4.66
CA LEU A 23 0.95 -21.03 4.27
C LEU A 23 0.59 -20.09 5.42
N THR A 24 0.45 -20.60 6.65
CA THR A 24 -0.05 -19.82 7.78
C THR A 24 0.79 -18.56 8.04
N ALA A 25 2.11 -18.70 7.99
CA ALA A 25 3.04 -17.60 8.22
C ALA A 25 2.93 -16.51 7.14
N GLN A 26 2.87 -16.91 5.87
CA GLN A 26 2.78 -15.97 4.74
C GLN A 26 1.47 -15.17 4.79
N ILE A 27 0.33 -15.86 4.93
CA ILE A 27 -0.99 -15.22 4.99
C ILE A 27 -1.06 -14.26 6.19
N THR A 28 -0.48 -14.64 7.34
CA THR A 28 -0.47 -13.77 8.52
C THR A 28 0.36 -12.50 8.29
N ILE A 29 1.51 -12.61 7.63
CA ILE A 29 2.35 -11.45 7.29
C ILE A 29 1.64 -10.54 6.30
N GLU A 30 1.07 -11.10 5.24
CA GLU A 30 0.31 -10.35 4.23
C GLU A 30 -0.87 -9.59 4.87
N HIS A 31 -1.67 -10.26 5.71
CA HIS A 31 -2.77 -9.62 6.43
C HIS A 31 -2.27 -8.51 7.37
N LYS A 32 -1.12 -8.70 8.03
CA LYS A 32 -0.54 -7.69 8.91
C LYS A 32 -0.07 -6.46 8.12
N ILE A 33 0.59 -6.66 6.97
CA ILE A 33 1.00 -5.58 6.08
C ILE A 33 -0.23 -4.78 5.63
N GLN A 34 -1.25 -5.48 5.12
CA GLN A 34 -2.47 -4.83 4.66
C GLN A 34 -3.19 -4.05 5.77
N ASN A 35 -3.24 -4.59 6.99
CA ASN A 35 -3.83 -3.88 8.13
C ASN A 35 -3.04 -2.61 8.49
N LEU A 36 -1.71 -2.66 8.42
CA LEU A 36 -0.86 -1.51 8.69
C LEU A 36 -1.00 -0.44 7.60
N GLU A 37 -1.05 -0.84 6.33
CA GLU A 37 -1.29 0.06 5.20
C GLU A 37 -2.64 0.77 5.33
N ASP A 38 -3.71 0.05 5.64
CA ASP A 38 -5.05 0.61 5.85
C ASP A 38 -5.07 1.63 7.00
N ARG A 39 -4.41 1.29 8.12
CA ARG A 39 -4.34 2.18 9.29
C ARG A 39 -3.52 3.42 9.00
N PHE A 40 -2.39 3.27 8.31
CA PHE A 40 -1.58 4.39 7.86
C PHE A 40 -2.36 5.29 6.91
N ALA A 41 -2.99 4.73 5.87
CA ALA A 41 -3.77 5.47 4.90
C ALA A 41 -4.89 6.27 5.59
N LYS A 42 -5.64 5.64 6.49
CA LYS A 42 -6.68 6.33 7.28
C LYS A 42 -6.08 7.48 8.07
N ALA A 43 -5.06 7.22 8.91
CA ALA A 43 -4.45 8.26 9.74
C ALA A 43 -3.89 9.42 8.90
N PHE A 44 -3.22 9.12 7.79
CA PHE A 44 -2.63 10.09 6.89
C PHE A 44 -3.72 10.95 6.22
N PHE A 45 -4.67 10.33 5.51
CA PHE A 45 -5.66 11.05 4.71
C PHE A 45 -6.77 11.74 5.52
N THR A 46 -7.08 11.25 6.73
CA THR A 46 -8.11 11.87 7.58
C THR A 46 -7.56 12.85 8.62
N SER A 47 -6.24 12.96 8.77
CA SER A 47 -5.65 13.94 9.70
C SER A 47 -5.97 15.37 9.23
N PRO A 48 -6.44 16.25 10.13
CA PRO A 48 -6.64 17.67 9.81
C PRO A 48 -5.31 18.44 9.71
N ASP A 49 -4.25 17.94 10.35
CA ASP A 49 -2.93 18.57 10.28
C ASP A 49 -2.31 18.35 8.91
N ALA A 50 -1.50 19.32 8.46
CA ALA A 50 -0.73 19.18 7.24
C ALA A 50 0.40 18.16 7.42
N ILE A 51 0.31 17.06 6.69
CA ILE A 51 1.32 15.99 6.67
C ILE A 51 1.88 15.86 5.26
N ILE A 52 3.20 15.76 5.18
CA ILE A 52 3.96 15.74 3.93
C ILE A 52 4.95 14.59 4.00
N VAL A 53 5.08 13.84 2.91
CA VAL A 53 6.16 12.86 2.70
C VAL A 53 7.05 13.36 1.57
N ASN A 54 8.33 13.56 1.87
CA ASN A 54 9.32 14.05 0.91
C ASN A 54 10.47 13.08 0.75
N GLU A 55 11.08 13.07 -0.43
CA GLU A 55 12.37 12.42 -0.64
C GLU A 55 13.46 13.25 0.06
N LEU A 56 14.19 12.63 0.99
CA LEU A 56 15.18 13.36 1.80
C LEU A 56 16.31 14.00 0.97
N LYS A 57 16.73 13.37 -0.13
CA LYS A 57 17.87 13.86 -0.94
C LYS A 57 17.54 15.10 -1.76
N THR A 58 16.36 15.14 -2.38
CA THR A 58 15.98 16.21 -3.31
C THR A 58 14.97 17.17 -2.71
N GLY A 59 14.33 16.81 -1.60
CA GLY A 59 13.22 17.54 -1.02
C GLY A 59 11.93 17.45 -1.86
N ARG A 60 11.87 16.56 -2.86
CA ARG A 60 10.70 16.43 -3.73
C ARG A 60 9.53 15.80 -2.97
N PHE A 61 8.34 16.34 -3.16
CA PHE A 61 7.09 15.79 -2.65
C PHE A 61 6.85 14.39 -3.22
N ILE A 62 6.72 13.41 -2.33
CA ILE A 62 6.29 12.05 -2.63
C ILE A 62 4.78 11.94 -2.42
N ASP A 63 4.28 12.51 -1.31
CA ASP A 63 2.86 12.55 -1.02
C ASP A 63 2.50 13.70 -0.07
N ILE A 64 1.23 14.09 -0.10
CA ILE A 64 0.63 15.05 0.83
C ILE A 64 -0.76 14.57 1.24
N ASN A 65 -1.15 14.90 2.47
CA ASN A 65 -2.51 14.61 2.91
C ASN A 65 -3.48 15.75 2.60
N ARG A 66 -4.76 15.51 2.90
CA ARG A 66 -5.82 16.51 2.74
C ARG A 66 -5.56 17.77 3.58
N GLY A 67 -5.06 17.63 4.81
CA GLY A 67 -4.73 18.76 5.67
C GLY A 67 -3.71 19.73 5.04
N PHE A 68 -2.73 19.21 4.30
CA PHE A 68 -1.78 20.06 3.56
C PHE A 68 -2.47 20.87 2.46
N THR A 69 -3.34 20.23 1.67
CA THR A 69 -4.11 20.90 0.62
C THR A 69 -5.04 21.95 1.21
N GLU A 70 -5.72 21.67 2.32
CA GLU A 70 -6.59 22.64 2.99
C GLU A 70 -5.80 23.83 3.57
N LEU A 71 -4.58 23.60 4.07
CA LEU A 71 -3.73 24.64 4.65
C LEU A 71 -3.07 25.54 3.58
N THR A 72 -2.69 24.97 2.45
CA THR A 72 -1.82 25.63 1.45
C THR A 72 -2.53 25.96 0.14
N GLY A 73 -3.62 25.26 -0.18
CA GLY A 73 -4.33 25.34 -1.46
C GLY A 73 -3.75 24.43 -2.56
N TYR A 74 -2.57 23.84 -2.38
CA TYR A 74 -1.95 22.98 -3.39
C TYR A 74 -2.51 21.56 -3.34
N THR A 75 -2.88 21.05 -4.51
CA THR A 75 -3.30 19.66 -4.69
C THR A 75 -2.11 18.75 -4.91
N ARG A 76 -2.31 17.46 -4.68
CA ARG A 76 -1.28 16.43 -4.87
C ARG A 76 -0.72 16.47 -6.29
N ASP A 77 -1.60 16.44 -7.28
CA ASP A 77 -1.23 16.36 -8.69
C ASP A 77 -0.42 17.56 -9.18
N GLU A 78 -0.57 18.73 -8.55
CA GLU A 78 0.18 19.94 -8.90
C GLU A 78 1.64 19.90 -8.42
N ILE A 79 1.93 19.17 -7.35
CA ILE A 79 3.21 19.31 -6.62
C ILE A 79 4.02 18.03 -6.52
N ILE A 80 3.46 16.83 -6.77
CA ILE A 80 4.24 15.60 -6.72
C ILE A 80 5.46 15.69 -7.64
N GLY A 81 6.61 15.30 -7.10
CA GLY A 81 7.88 15.37 -7.79
C GLY A 81 8.50 16.76 -7.85
N LYS A 82 7.87 17.82 -7.33
CA LYS A 82 8.48 19.16 -7.17
C LYS A 82 9.01 19.32 -5.74
N SER A 83 9.92 20.26 -5.52
CA SER A 83 10.37 20.67 -4.18
C SER A 83 9.55 21.83 -3.64
N SER A 84 9.66 22.12 -2.35
CA SER A 84 9.02 23.28 -1.72
C SER A 84 9.48 24.63 -2.30
N LEU A 85 10.69 24.67 -2.86
CA LEU A 85 11.24 25.84 -3.54
C LEU A 85 10.64 26.04 -4.93
N ASP A 86 10.37 24.96 -5.66
CA ASP A 86 9.78 25.03 -7.01
C ASP A 86 8.36 25.58 -7.04
N ILE A 87 7.68 25.59 -5.88
CA ILE A 87 6.30 26.06 -5.71
C ILE A 87 6.21 27.27 -4.77
N ASP A 88 7.35 27.88 -4.43
CA ASP A 88 7.47 29.05 -3.57
C ASP A 88 6.72 28.93 -2.23
N LEU A 89 6.67 27.72 -1.65
CA LEU A 89 5.82 27.41 -0.50
C LEU A 89 6.10 28.30 0.73
N TRP A 90 7.34 28.77 0.88
CA TRP A 90 7.82 29.54 2.03
C TRP A 90 8.12 31.00 1.73
N VAL A 91 7.89 31.47 0.50
CA VAL A 91 8.40 32.77 0.01
C VAL A 91 7.53 33.95 0.49
N HIS A 92 6.34 33.68 1.06
CA HIS A 92 5.38 34.68 1.50
C HIS A 92 4.83 34.46 2.93
N ARG A 93 5.63 33.90 3.85
CA ARG A 93 5.27 33.82 5.28
C ARG A 93 6.29 34.49 6.18
#